data_AF-A0A921G1F4-F1
#
_entry.id   AF-A0A921G1F4-F1
#
_cell.length_a   1.000
_cell.length_b   1.000
_cell.length_c   1.000
_cell.angle_alpha   90.00
_cell.angle_beta   90.00
_cell.angle_gamma   90.00
#
_symmetry.space_group_name_H-M   'P 1'
#
loop_
_entity.id
_entity.type
_entity.pdbx_description
1 polymer ?
#
loop_
_entity_poly.entity_id
_entity_poly.type
_entity_poly.pdbx_seq_one_letter_code
_entity_poly.pdbx_strand_id
1 'polypeptide(L)'
;LNLSAMVLVGIPVIWLTTIIVKSNGGKDSEKIVRAIVFALTMTIIIVFVPSLKSEGKFKLYQNDFYAVSDAIFQAYDDGKVPVGEHFSSWSSNTNDLENPDSVFSSNEIVKKMEKLKRSAGVGAYTLVDKDVIYFSFGAVFQSISGIAISRNGKDLSTDEILESKPYDGVPTYRYITDGVYHFTDGL
;
A
#
# COMPACT_ATOMS: atom_id res chain seq x y z
N LEU A 1 -16.31 10.93 -2.77
CA LEU A 1 -15.84 11.79 -1.66
C LEU A 1 -17.03 12.02 -0.73
N ASN A 2 -16.96 11.60 0.53
CA ASN A 2 -18.06 11.79 1.49
C ASN A 2 -18.22 13.28 1.84
N LEU A 3 -19.47 13.78 1.84
CA LEU A 3 -19.84 15.16 2.14
C LEU A 3 -19.22 15.65 3.47
N SER A 4 -19.14 14.76 4.46
CA SER A 4 -18.54 15.02 5.78
C SER A 4 -17.06 15.37 5.72
N ALA A 5 -16.29 14.80 4.79
CA ALA A 5 -14.87 15.11 4.63
C ALA A 5 -14.64 16.49 3.99
N MET A 6 -15.53 16.92 3.08
CA MET A 6 -15.47 18.26 2.49
C MET A 6 -15.74 19.36 3.51
N VAL A 7 -16.67 19.15 4.44
CA VAL A 7 -16.96 20.11 5.53
C VAL A 7 -15.78 20.22 6.50
N LEU A 8 -15.17 19.08 6.86
CA LEU A 8 -14.01 19.02 7.76
C LEU A 8 -12.77 19.72 7.19
N VAL A 9 -12.56 19.70 5.88
CA VAL A 9 -11.45 20.39 5.22
C VAL A 9 -11.79 21.85 4.89
N GLY A 10 -13.06 22.16 4.57
CA GLY A 10 -13.48 23.51 4.18
C GLY A 10 -13.35 24.55 5.29
N ILE A 11 -13.76 24.20 6.52
CA ILE A 11 -13.73 25.11 7.68
C ILE A 11 -12.29 25.60 8.00
N PRO A 12 -11.27 24.73 8.14
CA PRO A 12 -9.91 25.18 8.40
C PRO A 12 -9.30 25.96 7.23
N VAL A 13 -9.63 25.63 5.97
CA VAL A 13 -9.15 26.39 4.79
C VAL A 13 -9.68 27.83 4.79
N ILE A 14 -10.96 28.04 5.15
CA ILE A 14 -11.58 29.37 5.25
C ILE A 14 -10.95 30.17 6.41
N TRP A 15 -10.71 29.51 7.54
CA TRP A 15 -10.04 30.15 8.68
C TRP A 15 -8.60 30.57 8.35
N LEU A 16 -7.86 29.71 7.65
CA LEU A 16 -6.47 29.95 7.28
C LEU A 16 -6.32 31.06 6.23
N THR A 17 -7.21 31.11 5.24
CA THR A 17 -7.25 32.23 4.27
C THR A 17 -7.54 33.56 4.96
N THR A 18 -8.41 33.57 5.98
CA THR A 18 -8.68 34.77 6.79
C THR A 18 -7.44 35.23 7.58
N ILE A 19 -6.66 34.29 8.14
CA ILE A 19 -5.40 34.59 8.85
C ILE A 19 -4.35 35.16 7.88
N ILE A 20 -4.21 34.58 6.68
CA ILE A 20 -3.25 35.04 5.66
C ILE A 20 -3.56 36.49 5.24
N VAL A 21 -4.83 36.79 4.95
CA VAL A 21 -5.26 38.15 4.55
C VAL A 21 -5.00 39.17 5.65
N LYS A 22 -5.13 38.78 6.93
CA LYS A 22 -4.94 39.68 8.09
C LYS A 22 -3.47 39.85 8.50
N SER A 23 -2.56 39.01 7.99
CA SER A 23 -1.13 38.95 8.38
C SER A 23 -0.22 39.83 7.51
N ASN A 24 -0.77 40.74 6.69
CA ASN A 24 0.02 41.56 5.78
C ASN A 24 1.00 42.51 6.53
N GLY A 25 2.31 42.27 6.38
CA GLY A 25 3.31 43.34 6.47
C GLY A 25 4.63 43.12 7.22
N GLY A 26 4.96 41.94 7.78
CA GLY A 26 6.21 41.75 8.55
C GLY A 26 6.93 40.41 8.32
N LYS A 27 8.25 40.35 8.51
CA LYS A 27 9.05 39.10 8.33
C LYS A 27 8.53 37.88 9.11
N ASP A 28 7.82 38.09 10.21
CA ASP A 28 7.19 37.00 10.98
C ASP A 28 5.91 36.46 10.30
N SER A 29 5.23 37.27 9.48
CA SER A 29 4.07 36.81 8.72
C SER A 29 4.43 35.81 7.64
N GLU A 30 5.60 35.93 7.00
CA GLU A 30 6.07 34.95 6.01
C GLU A 30 6.28 33.56 6.63
N LYS A 31 6.83 33.49 7.86
CA LYS A 31 7.02 32.21 8.57
C LYS A 31 5.67 31.58 8.93
N ILE A 32 4.72 32.38 9.40
CA ILE A 32 3.37 31.93 9.73
C ILE A 32 2.65 31.41 8.47
N VAL A 33 2.74 32.13 7.35
CA VAL A 33 2.15 31.70 6.07
C VAL A 33 2.77 30.39 5.59
N ARG A 34 4.10 30.23 5.68
CA ARG A 34 4.77 28.95 5.31
C ARG A 34 4.32 27.79 6.19
N ALA A 35 4.18 27.99 7.49
CA ALA A 35 3.71 26.96 8.41
C ALA A 35 2.26 26.55 8.11
N ILE A 36 1.40 27.52 7.79
CA ILE A 36 0.00 27.30 7.39
C ILE A 36 -0.07 26.48 6.09
N VAL A 37 0.69 26.87 5.07
CA VAL A 37 0.74 26.13 3.80
C VAL A 37 1.21 24.69 4.05
N PHE A 38 2.26 24.51 4.85
CA PHE A 38 2.77 23.19 5.19
C PHE A 38 1.73 22.31 5.91
N ALA A 39 0.99 22.88 6.88
CA ALA A 39 -0.07 22.18 7.61
C ALA A 39 -1.25 21.78 6.69
N LEU A 40 -1.64 22.66 5.77
CA LEU A 40 -2.65 22.35 4.74
C LEU A 40 -2.19 21.22 3.83
N THR A 41 -0.95 21.29 3.32
CA THR A 41 -0.38 20.24 2.48
C THR A 41 -0.35 18.90 3.21
N MET A 42 0.09 18.87 4.46
CA MET A 42 0.08 17.66 5.30
C MET A 42 -1.34 17.10 5.50
N THR A 43 -2.31 17.97 5.77
CA THR A 43 -3.71 17.55 5.97
C THR A 43 -4.29 16.95 4.69
N ILE A 44 -4.02 17.56 3.53
CA ILE A 44 -4.45 17.03 2.23
C ILE A 44 -3.81 15.65 2.01
N ILE A 45 -2.52 15.48 2.27
CA ILE A 45 -1.84 14.19 2.14
C ILE A 45 -2.51 13.14 3.05
N ILE A 46 -2.73 13.45 4.33
CA ILE A 46 -3.32 12.50 5.29
C ILE A 46 -4.75 12.10 4.91
N VAL A 47 -5.56 13.01 4.40
CA VAL A 47 -6.96 12.73 4.04
C VAL A 47 -7.07 12.02 2.69
N PHE A 48 -6.29 12.44 1.70
CA PHE A 48 -6.45 11.94 0.34
C PHE A 48 -5.66 10.65 0.07
N VAL A 49 -4.49 10.44 0.68
CA VAL A 49 -3.67 9.23 0.45
C VAL A 49 -4.39 7.93 0.83
N PRO A 50 -5.08 7.82 1.98
CA PRO A 50 -5.87 6.63 2.30
C PRO A 50 -7.05 6.40 1.34
N SER A 51 -7.58 7.49 0.75
CA SER A 51 -8.70 7.46 -0.20
C SER A 51 -8.31 7.14 -1.65
N LEU A 52 -7.00 7.08 -1.94
CA LEU A 52 -6.53 6.69 -3.26
C LEU A 52 -6.97 5.24 -3.54
N LYS A 53 -7.40 5.00 -4.79
CA LYS A 53 -7.57 3.63 -5.29
C LYS A 53 -6.24 2.88 -5.19
N SER A 54 -6.32 1.55 -5.13
CA SER A 54 -5.20 0.60 -5.13
C SER A 54 -4.03 1.01 -6.01
N GLU A 55 -4.32 1.38 -7.26
CA GLU A 55 -3.36 1.81 -8.26
C GLU A 55 -2.64 3.11 -7.90
N GLY A 56 -3.35 4.07 -7.29
CA GLY A 56 -2.75 5.33 -6.82
C GLY A 56 -1.83 5.09 -5.62
N LYS A 57 -2.19 4.16 -4.74
CA LYS A 57 -1.32 3.75 -3.62
C LYS A 57 -0.07 3.03 -4.12
N PHE A 58 -0.20 2.15 -5.10
CA PHE A 58 0.95 1.53 -5.78
C PHE A 58 1.89 2.59 -6.36
N LYS A 59 1.39 3.53 -7.17
CA LYS A 59 2.22 4.60 -7.77
C LYS A 59 2.96 5.45 -6.73
N LEU A 60 2.31 5.74 -5.60
CA LEU A 60 2.92 6.54 -4.52
C LEU A 60 4.05 5.81 -3.77
N TYR A 61 3.94 4.48 -3.64
CA TYR A 61 4.88 3.64 -2.89
C TYR A 61 5.60 2.61 -3.77
N GLN A 62 5.71 2.87 -5.07
CA GLN A 62 6.17 1.90 -6.08
C GLN A 62 7.53 1.27 -5.73
N ASN A 63 8.48 2.09 -5.29
CA ASN A 63 9.82 1.62 -4.89
C ASN A 63 9.79 0.70 -3.66
N ASP A 64 8.82 0.89 -2.76
CA ASP A 64 8.67 0.03 -1.58
C ASP A 64 7.98 -1.28 -1.97
N PHE A 65 6.99 -1.23 -2.86
CA PHE A 65 6.37 -2.44 -3.44
C PHE A 65 7.41 -3.33 -4.14
N TYR A 66 8.24 -2.76 -5.02
CA TYR A 66 9.25 -3.54 -5.74
C TYR A 66 10.34 -4.09 -4.81
N ALA A 67 10.87 -3.28 -3.90
CA ALA A 67 11.88 -3.75 -2.97
C ALA A 67 11.39 -4.92 -2.10
N VAL A 68 10.11 -4.90 -1.69
CA VAL A 68 9.50 -6.00 -0.94
C VAL A 68 9.23 -7.22 -1.83
N SER A 69 8.74 -7.04 -3.07
CA SER A 69 8.53 -8.18 -3.98
C SER A 69 9.84 -8.87 -4.33
N ASP A 70 10.90 -8.10 -4.61
CA ASP A 70 12.22 -8.65 -4.94
C ASP A 70 12.79 -9.45 -3.77
N ALA A 71 12.61 -8.97 -2.54
CA ALA A 71 13.04 -9.69 -1.35
C ALA A 71 12.25 -11.01 -1.14
N ILE A 72 10.94 -11.01 -1.38
CA ILE A 72 10.10 -12.22 -1.30
C ILE A 72 10.51 -13.22 -2.38
N PHE A 73 10.69 -12.77 -3.62
CA PHE A 73 11.13 -13.61 -4.73
C PHE A 73 12.51 -14.22 -4.46
N GLN A 74 13.46 -13.43 -3.94
CA GLN A 74 14.76 -13.94 -3.54
C GLN A 74 14.65 -14.97 -2.40
N ALA A 75 13.76 -14.75 -1.43
CA ALA A 75 13.54 -15.70 -0.35
C ALA A 75 12.95 -17.03 -0.85
N TYR A 76 12.11 -17.00 -1.89
CA TYR A 76 11.68 -18.20 -2.59
C TYR A 76 12.83 -18.89 -3.34
N ASP A 77 13.63 -18.14 -4.09
CA ASP A 77 14.77 -18.67 -4.84
C ASP A 77 15.83 -19.30 -3.91
N ASP A 78 15.97 -18.76 -2.70
CA ASP A 78 16.81 -19.29 -1.62
C ASP A 78 16.19 -20.51 -0.90
N GLY A 79 14.94 -20.89 -1.23
CA GLY A 79 14.21 -21.99 -0.60
C GLY A 79 13.68 -21.70 0.81
N LYS A 80 13.60 -20.43 1.22
CA LYS A 80 13.14 -20.01 2.55
C LYS A 80 11.63 -19.82 2.64
N VAL A 81 10.96 -19.60 1.51
CA VAL A 81 9.52 -19.34 1.40
C VAL A 81 8.93 -20.28 0.36
N PRO A 82 7.95 -21.14 0.68
CA PRO A 82 7.25 -21.95 -0.31
C PRO A 82 6.14 -21.16 -1.01
N VAL A 83 5.69 -21.66 -2.18
CA VAL A 83 4.46 -21.17 -2.80
C VAL A 83 3.26 -21.50 -1.90
N GLY A 84 2.33 -20.57 -1.79
CA GLY A 84 1.18 -20.62 -0.90
C GLY A 84 1.42 -19.99 0.48
N GLU A 85 2.67 -19.66 0.81
CA GLU A 85 3.00 -19.01 2.08
C GLU A 85 2.37 -17.62 2.17
N HIS A 86 1.79 -17.31 3.34
CA HIS A 86 1.00 -16.11 3.58
C HIS A 86 1.52 -15.35 4.79
N PHE A 87 2.21 -14.24 4.57
CA PHE A 87 2.76 -13.43 5.66
C PHE A 87 1.84 -12.28 6.02
N SER A 88 1.52 -12.16 7.31
CA SER A 88 0.86 -10.95 7.82
C SER A 88 1.84 -9.78 7.91
N SER A 89 1.37 -8.56 7.63
CA SER A 89 2.15 -7.33 7.88
C SER A 89 2.24 -6.96 9.38
N TRP A 90 1.74 -7.82 10.28
CA TRP A 90 1.56 -7.50 11.69
C TRP A 90 2.62 -8.16 12.58
N SER A 91 3.56 -7.34 13.09
CA SER A 91 4.61 -7.77 14.02
C SER A 91 4.22 -7.74 15.50
N SER A 92 2.93 -7.67 15.87
CA SER A 92 2.56 -7.69 17.30
C SER A 92 2.19 -9.10 17.77
N ASN A 93 3.17 -9.76 18.39
CA ASN A 93 3.08 -10.82 19.41
C ASN A 93 1.69 -11.44 19.65
N THR A 94 1.47 -12.64 19.12
CA THR A 94 0.97 -13.82 19.87
C THR A 94 1.20 -15.08 19.04
N ASN A 95 2.18 -15.90 19.45
CA ASN A 95 2.27 -17.35 19.30
C ASN A 95 2.14 -18.09 17.96
N ASP A 96 1.96 -17.45 16.81
CA ASP A 96 2.10 -18.15 15.53
C ASP A 96 3.38 -17.72 14.81
N LEU A 97 4.13 -18.72 14.34
CA LEU A 97 5.28 -18.56 13.45
C LEU A 97 4.88 -17.61 12.32
N GLU A 98 5.58 -16.49 12.20
CA GLU A 98 5.82 -15.71 10.96
C GLU A 98 6.28 -14.31 11.38
N ASN A 99 7.43 -14.25 12.04
CA ASN A 99 8.08 -12.95 12.19
C ASN A 99 8.82 -12.68 10.87
N PRO A 100 8.45 -11.67 10.06
CA PRO A 100 9.15 -11.39 8.79
C PRO A 100 10.66 -11.19 8.99
N ASP A 101 11.10 -10.84 10.21
CA ASP A 101 12.50 -10.79 10.63
C ASP A 101 13.27 -12.12 10.45
N SER A 102 12.61 -13.28 10.52
CA SER A 102 13.27 -14.59 10.33
C SER A 102 13.48 -14.94 8.85
N VAL A 103 12.66 -14.40 7.96
CA VAL A 103 12.70 -14.63 6.51
C VAL A 103 13.57 -13.58 5.81
N PHE A 104 13.40 -12.32 6.19
CA PHE A 104 14.10 -11.19 5.59
C PHE A 104 15.24 -10.74 6.51
N SER A 105 16.46 -11.15 6.15
CA SER A 105 17.68 -10.80 6.92
C SER A 105 17.97 -9.30 6.99
N SER A 106 17.29 -8.48 6.18
CA SER A 106 17.46 -7.02 6.16
C SER A 106 16.33 -6.31 6.89
N ASN A 107 16.70 -5.61 7.97
CA ASN A 107 15.84 -4.69 8.71
C ASN A 107 15.25 -3.59 7.80
N GLU A 108 15.87 -3.28 6.66
CA GLU A 108 15.34 -2.30 5.71
C GLU A 108 14.08 -2.80 4.97
N ILE A 109 14.01 -4.09 4.64
CA ILE A 109 12.83 -4.69 3.98
C ILE A 109 11.67 -4.72 4.96
N VAL A 110 11.92 -5.11 6.22
CA VAL A 110 10.90 -5.12 7.27
C VAL A 110 10.33 -3.70 7.48
N LYS A 111 11.18 -2.66 7.54
CA LYS A 111 10.72 -1.26 7.60
C LYS A 111 9.86 -0.86 6.40
N LYS A 112 10.18 -1.35 5.20
CA LYS A 112 9.37 -1.10 4.00
C LYS A 112 8.01 -1.81 4.07
N MET A 113 7.97 -3.05 4.55
CA MET A 113 6.72 -3.77 4.78
C MET A 113 5.84 -3.05 5.82
N GLU A 114 6.43 -2.55 6.91
CA GLU A 114 5.70 -1.73 7.90
C GLU A 114 5.18 -0.43 7.31
N LYS A 115 5.97 0.23 6.45
CA LYS A 115 5.56 1.45 5.75
C LYS A 115 4.41 1.18 4.79
N LEU A 116 4.49 0.12 3.98
CA LEU A 116 3.40 -0.28 3.07
C LEU A 116 2.11 -0.58 3.83
N LYS A 117 2.20 -1.22 4.99
CA LYS A 117 1.04 -1.40 5.87
C LYS A 117 0.45 -0.07 6.34
N ARG A 118 1.25 0.77 7.00
CA ARG A 118 0.75 2.01 7.62
C ARG A 118 0.26 3.03 6.59
N SER A 119 0.90 3.07 5.42
CA SER A 119 0.73 4.15 4.45
C SER A 119 -0.01 3.74 3.18
N ALA A 120 0.13 2.49 2.73
CA ALA A 120 -0.62 1.94 1.59
C ALA A 120 -1.78 1.03 2.03
N GLY A 121 -1.80 0.56 3.28
CA GLY A 121 -2.84 -0.34 3.79
C GLY A 121 -2.63 -1.80 3.40
N VAL A 122 -1.40 -2.22 3.08
CA VAL A 122 -1.09 -3.64 2.81
C VAL A 122 -1.21 -4.42 4.12
N GLY A 123 -2.19 -5.30 4.19
CA GLY A 123 -2.46 -6.18 5.34
C GLY A 123 -1.62 -7.44 5.32
N ALA A 124 -1.39 -8.02 4.14
CA ALA A 124 -0.69 -9.29 4.00
C ALA A 124 -0.02 -9.47 2.64
N TYR A 125 0.89 -10.43 2.57
CA TYR A 125 1.67 -10.80 1.39
C TYR A 125 1.52 -12.31 1.14
N THR A 126 1.19 -12.72 -0.08
CA THR A 126 1.09 -14.15 -0.41
C THR A 126 1.89 -14.45 -1.66
N LEU A 127 2.80 -15.42 -1.61
CA LEU A 127 3.45 -15.94 -2.81
C LEU A 127 2.53 -16.97 -3.46
N VAL A 128 1.75 -16.57 -4.46
CA VAL A 128 0.71 -17.44 -5.06
C VAL A 128 1.24 -18.32 -6.18
N ASP A 129 2.43 -18.00 -6.67
CA ASP A 129 3.14 -18.73 -7.70
C ASP A 129 4.61 -18.34 -7.60
N LYS A 130 5.54 -19.18 -8.10
CA LYS A 130 6.98 -18.87 -8.12
C LYS A 130 7.31 -17.51 -8.76
N ASP A 131 6.42 -17.01 -9.62
CA ASP A 131 6.58 -15.75 -10.34
C ASP A 131 5.51 -14.71 -10.00
N VAL A 132 4.67 -14.92 -8.97
CA VAL A 132 3.56 -13.99 -8.63
C VAL A 132 3.39 -13.82 -7.13
N ILE A 133 3.37 -12.56 -6.67
CA ILE A 133 3.11 -12.18 -5.28
C ILE A 133 1.87 -11.30 -5.20
N TYR A 134 0.99 -11.57 -4.24
CA TYR A 134 -0.13 -10.73 -3.87
C TYR A 134 0.19 -9.85 -2.67
N PHE A 135 -0.12 -8.56 -2.80
CA PHE A 135 -0.11 -7.56 -1.74
C PHE A 135 -1.56 -7.19 -1.42
N SER A 136 -2.13 -7.85 -0.41
CA SER A 136 -3.54 -7.74 -0.07
C SER A 136 -3.83 -6.55 0.84
N PHE A 137 -4.85 -5.75 0.54
CA PHE A 137 -5.26 -4.60 1.37
C PHE A 137 -6.27 -4.92 2.49
N GLY A 138 -6.56 -6.21 2.69
CA GLY A 138 -7.57 -6.70 3.63
C GLY A 138 -8.88 -7.09 2.93
N ALA A 139 -9.72 -7.84 3.65
CA ALA A 139 -11.00 -8.31 3.15
C ALA A 139 -12.12 -7.28 3.37
N VAL A 140 -12.92 -7.04 2.34
CA VAL A 140 -14.12 -6.20 2.34
C VAL A 140 -15.27 -7.05 1.82
N PHE A 141 -16.27 -7.34 2.66
CA PHE A 141 -17.44 -8.16 2.30
C PHE A 141 -17.08 -9.50 1.61
N GLN A 142 -16.18 -10.29 2.21
CA GLN A 142 -15.68 -11.57 1.68
C GLN A 142 -14.88 -11.48 0.37
N SER A 143 -14.70 -10.28 -0.20
CA SER A 143 -13.79 -10.02 -1.31
C SER A 143 -12.48 -9.42 -0.82
N ILE A 144 -11.37 -9.87 -1.37
CA ILE A 144 -10.04 -9.31 -1.15
C ILE A 144 -9.57 -8.62 -2.41
N SER A 145 -8.86 -7.51 -2.24
CA SER A 145 -8.27 -6.77 -3.35
C SER A 145 -6.89 -6.30 -2.99
N GLY A 146 -6.07 -6.07 -4.01
CA GLY A 146 -4.68 -5.71 -3.80
C GLY A 146 -3.92 -5.48 -5.08
N ILE A 147 -2.60 -5.54 -4.95
CA ILE A 147 -1.66 -5.46 -6.06
C ILE A 147 -1.00 -6.82 -6.23
N ALA A 148 -1.04 -7.36 -7.44
CA ALA A 148 -0.27 -8.53 -7.84
C ALA A 148 0.97 -8.05 -8.58
N ILE A 149 2.14 -8.52 -8.17
CA ILE A 149 3.40 -8.27 -8.87
C ILE A 149 3.89 -9.59 -9.42
N SER A 150 4.11 -9.63 -10.73
CA SER A 150 4.70 -10.76 -11.43
C SER A 150 6.12 -10.47 -11.90
N ARG A 151 6.92 -11.52 -12.05
CA ARG A 151 8.26 -11.47 -12.64
C ARG A 151 8.35 -12.35 -13.88
N ASN A 152 9.51 -12.34 -14.54
CA ASN A 152 9.84 -13.22 -15.67
C ASN A 152 8.87 -13.16 -16.86
N GLY A 153 8.19 -12.02 -17.06
CA GLY A 153 7.27 -11.82 -18.17
C GLY A 153 5.93 -12.54 -18.04
N LYS A 154 5.59 -13.07 -16.85
CA LYS A 154 4.31 -13.71 -16.60
C LYS A 154 3.17 -12.69 -16.65
N ASP A 155 2.20 -12.94 -17.53
CA ASP A 155 1.06 -12.04 -17.77
C ASP A 155 -0.23 -12.59 -17.16
N LEU A 156 -0.62 -12.03 -16.02
CA LEU A 156 -1.83 -12.43 -15.29
C LEU A 156 -3.13 -12.05 -15.99
N SER A 157 -3.08 -11.20 -17.02
CA SER A 157 -4.28 -10.85 -17.79
C SER A 157 -4.68 -11.94 -18.80
N THR A 158 -3.76 -12.85 -19.11
CA THR A 158 -3.96 -13.94 -20.08
C THR A 158 -3.72 -15.33 -19.50
N ASP A 159 -2.94 -15.45 -18.43
CA ASP A 159 -2.64 -16.73 -17.76
C ASP A 159 -3.54 -16.98 -16.55
N GLU A 160 -4.44 -17.97 -16.64
CA GLU A 160 -5.42 -18.28 -15.58
C GLU A 160 -4.92 -19.26 -14.50
N ILE A 161 -3.77 -19.92 -14.71
CA ILE A 161 -3.32 -21.00 -13.82
C ILE A 161 -2.21 -20.51 -12.89
N LEU A 162 -2.59 -20.25 -11.64
CA LEU A 162 -1.65 -20.06 -10.52
C LEU A 162 -1.46 -21.37 -9.75
N GLU A 163 -0.25 -21.57 -9.24
CA GLU A 163 0.10 -22.74 -8.40
C GLU A 163 -0.67 -22.79 -7.07
N SER A 164 -0.98 -21.63 -6.49
CA SER A 164 -1.78 -21.51 -5.27
C SER A 164 -2.98 -20.58 -5.47
N LYS A 165 -4.11 -20.98 -4.88
CA LYS A 165 -5.34 -20.19 -4.77
C LYS A 165 -5.59 -19.91 -3.29
N PRO A 166 -5.00 -18.84 -2.73
CA PRO A 166 -5.15 -18.53 -1.31
C PRO A 166 -6.58 -18.10 -0.94
N TYR A 167 -7.43 -17.84 -1.93
CA TYR A 167 -8.82 -17.41 -1.75
C TYR A 167 -9.74 -18.29 -2.60
N ASP A 168 -10.99 -18.42 -2.15
CA ASP A 168 -11.97 -19.36 -2.73
C ASP A 168 -12.63 -18.85 -4.03
N GLY A 169 -12.30 -17.63 -4.47
CA GLY A 169 -12.88 -17.00 -5.65
C GLY A 169 -12.11 -17.28 -6.95
N VAL A 170 -12.57 -16.64 -8.03
CA VAL A 170 -11.82 -16.56 -9.28
C VAL A 170 -11.14 -15.19 -9.31
N PRO A 171 -9.80 -15.12 -9.20
CA PRO A 171 -9.12 -13.84 -9.21
C PRO A 171 -9.29 -13.16 -10.58
N THR A 172 -9.60 -11.88 -10.54
CA THR A 172 -9.68 -11.02 -11.71
C THR A 172 -8.53 -10.02 -11.67
N TYR A 173 -7.89 -9.81 -12.83
CA TYR A 173 -6.72 -8.93 -12.93
C TYR A 173 -7.00 -7.77 -13.87
N ARG A 174 -6.62 -6.57 -13.41
CA ARG A 174 -6.61 -5.35 -14.23
C ARG A 174 -5.18 -4.84 -14.31
N TYR A 175 -4.62 -4.81 -15.52
CA TYR A 175 -3.28 -4.30 -15.78
C TYR A 175 -3.09 -2.87 -15.24
N ILE A 176 -1.93 -2.62 -14.63
CA ILE A 176 -1.49 -1.29 -14.18
C ILE A 176 -0.24 -0.88 -14.96
N THR A 177 0.80 -1.72 -14.92
CA THR A 177 2.07 -1.54 -15.61
C THR A 177 2.75 -2.91 -15.76
N ASP A 178 3.91 -2.97 -16.42
CA ASP A 178 4.59 -4.23 -16.72
C ASP A 178 4.88 -5.02 -15.44
N GLY A 179 4.38 -6.25 -15.41
CA GLY A 179 4.47 -7.14 -14.25
C GLY A 179 3.64 -6.69 -13.04
N VAL A 180 2.69 -5.75 -13.19
CA VAL A 180 1.89 -5.26 -12.06
C VAL A 180 0.42 -5.14 -12.43
N TYR A 181 -0.41 -5.75 -11.59
CA TYR A 181 -1.85 -5.85 -11.78
C TYR A 181 -2.58 -5.45 -10.51
N HIS A 182 -3.76 -4.87 -10.66
CA HIS A 182 -4.74 -4.85 -9.60
C HIS A 182 -5.47 -6.20 -9.61
N PHE A 183 -5.45 -6.94 -8.50
CA PHE A 183 -6.24 -8.15 -8.38
C PHE A 183 -7.44 -7.94 -7.46
N THR A 184 -8.52 -8.63 -7.77
CA THR A 184 -9.68 -8.81 -6.89
C THR A 184 -10.04 -10.28 -6.89
N ASP A 185 -10.24 -10.85 -5.71
CA ASP A 185 -10.56 -12.26 -5.52
C ASP A 185 -11.63 -12.38 -4.43
N GLY A 186 -12.68 -13.19 -4.64
CA GLY A 186 -13.81 -13.27 -3.71
C GLY A 186 -15.15 -13.62 -4.36
N LEU A 187 -16.18 -13.72 -3.51
CA LEU A 187 -17.60 -13.95 -3.85
C LEU A 187 -18.35 -12.66 -4.16
#